data_AF-A0A7W1T0G4-F1
#
_entry.id   AF-A0A7W1T0G4-F1
#
_cell.length_a   1.000
_cell.length_b   1.000
_cell.length_c   1.000
_cell.angle_alpha   90.00
_cell.angle_beta   90.00
_cell.angle_gamma   90.00
#
_symmetry.space_group_name_H-M   'P 1'
#
loop_
_entity.id
_entity.type
_entity.pdbx_description
1 polymer ?
#
loop_
_entity_poly.entity_id
_entity_poly.type
_entity_poly.pdbx_seq_one_letter_code
_entity_poly.pdbx_strand_id
1 'polypeptide(L)'
;MPIRRMLMAFLMAAVLATAITYFFSRHFQGASGASKKVRVVASTTDLPVGVTLSAKDVTEMDWPSDVPLAGSITKVEEVIGRPLLYSLGPKQPILTRDVGVQGSGIGLSGKIPDGMRATAVRSNEIVGVAGFLYPGSHVDVLATYNASNGQSAMTETVLQNV
;
A
#
# COMPACT_ATOMS: atom_id res chain seq x y z
N MET A 1 -73.45 3.79 -13.66
CA MET A 1 -72.94 3.62 -12.28
C MET A 1 -71.58 2.88 -12.10
N PRO A 2 -70.84 2.37 -13.13
CA PRO A 2 -69.57 1.66 -12.87
C PRO A 2 -68.31 2.57 -12.81
N ILE A 3 -68.32 3.73 -13.47
CA ILE A 3 -67.12 4.58 -13.66
C ILE A 3 -66.56 5.14 -12.33
N ARG A 4 -67.44 5.53 -11.39
CA ARG A 4 -67.05 6.06 -10.08
C ARG A 4 -66.37 5.02 -9.19
N ARG A 5 -66.76 3.75 -9.32
CA ARG A 5 -66.16 2.63 -8.59
C ARG A 5 -64.77 2.30 -9.12
N MET A 6 -64.60 2.34 -10.45
CA MET A 6 -63.30 2.18 -11.10
C MET A 6 -62.32 3.32 -10.73
N LEU A 7 -62.79 4.57 -10.69
CA LEU A 7 -61.97 5.72 -10.26
C LEU A 7 -61.54 5.62 -8.78
N MET A 8 -62.44 5.21 -7.88
CA MET A 8 -62.09 4.99 -6.47
C MET A 8 -61.09 3.84 -6.28
N ALA A 9 -61.25 2.74 -7.00
CA ALA A 9 -60.32 1.61 -6.96
C ALA A 9 -58.92 2.02 -7.45
N PHE A 10 -58.85 2.81 -8.52
CA PHE A 10 -57.58 3.31 -9.06
C PHE A 10 -56.87 4.27 -8.08
N LEU A 11 -57.63 5.18 -7.45
CA LEU A 11 -57.08 6.08 -6.42
C LEU A 11 -56.58 5.31 -5.20
N MET A 12 -57.32 4.30 -4.72
CA MET A 12 -56.86 3.47 -3.60
C MET A 12 -55.59 2.68 -3.95
N ALA A 13 -55.52 2.12 -5.15
CA ALA A 13 -54.33 1.40 -5.61
C ALA A 13 -53.11 2.33 -5.70
N ALA A 14 -53.28 3.57 -6.19
CA ALA A 14 -52.20 4.55 -6.25
C ALA A 14 -51.71 4.97 -4.86
N VAL A 15 -52.62 5.16 -3.90
CA VAL A 15 -52.26 5.48 -2.49
C VAL A 15 -51.55 4.31 -1.83
N LEU A 16 -52.00 3.07 -2.03
CA LEU A 16 -51.35 1.89 -1.48
C LEU A 16 -49.97 1.66 -2.10
N ALA A 17 -49.82 1.81 -3.42
CA ALA A 17 -48.54 1.66 -4.10
C ALA A 17 -47.52 2.71 -3.63
N THR A 18 -47.94 3.96 -3.48
CA THR A 18 -47.07 5.04 -2.96
C THR A 18 -46.70 4.82 -1.50
N ALA A 19 -47.64 4.37 -0.65
CA ALA A 19 -47.37 4.04 0.74
C ALA A 19 -46.39 2.87 0.88
N ILE A 20 -46.58 1.78 0.13
CA ILE A 20 -45.67 0.62 0.13
C ILE A 20 -44.30 1.02 -0.37
N THR A 21 -44.21 1.79 -1.46
CA THR A 21 -42.93 2.28 -2.02
C THR A 21 -42.21 3.19 -1.02
N TYR A 22 -42.94 4.07 -0.33
CA TYR A 22 -42.37 4.93 0.70
C TYR A 22 -41.87 4.11 1.91
N PHE A 23 -42.62 3.11 2.34
CA PHE A 23 -42.24 2.27 3.48
C PHE A 23 -41.04 1.36 3.14
N PHE A 24 -41.04 0.75 1.95
CA PHE A 24 -39.92 -0.07 1.46
C PHE A 24 -38.67 0.76 1.21
N SER A 25 -38.79 1.94 0.59
CA SER A 25 -37.63 2.82 0.38
C SER A 25 -37.03 3.26 1.71
N ARG A 26 -37.86 3.57 2.72
CA ARG A 26 -37.38 3.91 4.07
C ARG A 26 -36.75 2.72 4.80
N HIS A 27 -37.27 1.51 4.59
CA HIS A 27 -36.75 0.29 5.23
C HIS A 27 -35.45 -0.20 4.58
N PHE A 28 -35.33 -0.12 3.25
CA PHE A 28 -34.11 -0.50 2.52
C PHE A 28 -33.01 0.58 2.56
N GLN A 29 -33.37 1.86 2.66
CA GLN A 29 -32.36 2.92 2.84
C GLN A 29 -31.69 2.88 4.23
N GLY A 30 -32.29 2.21 5.22
CA GLY A 30 -31.67 1.94 6.52
C GLY A 30 -30.72 0.73 6.56
N ALA A 31 -30.69 -0.09 5.49
CA ALA A 31 -29.91 -1.33 5.40
C ALA A 31 -28.65 -1.21 4.53
N SER A 32 -28.23 0.01 4.16
CA SER A 32 -26.84 0.24 3.79
C SER A 32 -26.06 0.32 5.10
N GLY A 33 -25.61 -0.83 5.59
CA GLY A 33 -24.83 -0.94 6.82
C GLY A 33 -23.75 0.14 6.85
N ALA A 34 -23.94 1.14 7.71
CA ALA A 34 -22.91 2.08 8.06
C ALA A 34 -21.85 1.28 8.84
N SER A 35 -21.04 0.50 8.11
CA SER A 35 -19.82 -0.07 8.68
C SER A 35 -19.08 1.07 9.33
N LYS A 36 -18.75 0.89 10.61
CA LYS A 36 -17.99 1.88 11.38
C LYS A 36 -16.77 2.23 10.53
N LYS A 37 -16.60 3.50 10.18
CA LYS A 37 -15.48 3.92 9.33
C LYS A 37 -14.31 4.31 10.21
N VAL A 38 -13.11 3.90 9.83
CA VAL A 38 -11.84 4.33 10.44
C VAL A 38 -11.17 5.29 9.48
N ARG A 39 -10.55 6.34 10.01
CA ARG A 39 -9.80 7.28 9.20
C ARG A 39 -8.39 6.74 8.94
N VAL A 40 -8.01 6.66 7.68
CA VAL A 40 -6.67 6.21 7.25
C VAL A 40 -6.04 7.27 6.36
N VAL A 41 -4.72 7.39 6.40
CA VAL A 41 -3.97 8.28 5.53
C VAL A 41 -3.76 7.61 4.17
N ALA A 42 -3.99 8.35 3.10
CA ALA A 42 -3.83 7.92 1.73
C ALA A 42 -3.06 8.97 0.91
N SER A 43 -2.50 8.55 -0.22
CA SER A 43 -1.86 9.44 -1.19
C SER A 43 -2.88 10.32 -1.93
N THR A 44 -2.52 11.56 -2.25
CA THR A 44 -3.35 12.47 -3.06
C THR A 44 -3.14 12.25 -4.56
N THR A 45 -1.89 12.04 -4.97
CA THR A 45 -1.48 11.83 -6.37
C THR A 45 -0.68 10.55 -6.52
N ASP A 46 -0.22 10.28 -7.74
CA ASP A 46 0.83 9.30 -7.98
C ASP A 46 2.14 9.79 -7.34
N LEU A 47 2.77 8.94 -6.53
CA LEU A 47 3.96 9.25 -5.77
C LEU A 47 5.07 8.24 -6.12
N PRO A 48 6.15 8.69 -6.78
CA PRO A 48 7.26 7.82 -7.11
C PRO A 48 8.08 7.45 -5.87
N VAL A 49 8.79 6.32 -5.95
CA VAL A 49 9.70 5.86 -4.90
C VAL A 49 10.77 6.91 -4.59
N GLY A 50 11.12 7.03 -3.31
CA GLY A 50 12.16 7.95 -2.82
C GLY A 50 11.68 9.38 -2.53
N VAL A 51 10.45 9.75 -2.88
CA VAL A 51 9.91 11.07 -2.50
C VAL A 51 9.74 11.16 -0.99
N THR A 52 10.11 12.30 -0.41
CA THR A 52 9.81 12.62 0.98
C THR A 52 8.38 13.15 1.07
N LEU A 53 7.53 12.49 1.85
CA LEU A 53 6.12 12.82 1.95
C LEU A 53 5.92 14.16 2.66
N SER A 54 5.11 15.03 2.06
CA SER A 54 4.73 16.32 2.62
C SER A 54 3.20 16.42 2.74
N ALA A 55 2.70 17.44 3.45
CA ALA A 55 1.27 17.60 3.74
C ALA A 55 0.37 17.68 2.48
N LYS A 56 0.92 18.07 1.31
CA LYS A 56 0.18 18.10 0.03
C LYS A 56 0.04 16.72 -0.63
N ASP A 57 0.91 15.78 -0.28
CA ASP A 57 0.99 14.46 -0.91
C ASP A 57 0.07 13.44 -0.23
N VAL A 58 -0.51 13.81 0.91
CA VAL A 58 -1.27 12.96 1.81
C VAL A 58 -2.64 13.55 2.12
N THR A 59 -3.63 12.68 2.26
CA THR A 59 -4.99 13.04 2.66
C THR A 59 -5.54 11.97 3.57
N GLU A 60 -6.45 12.36 4.46
CA GLU A 60 -7.24 11.39 5.21
C GLU A 60 -8.41 10.89 4.35
N MET A 61 -8.71 9.60 4.45
CA MET A 61 -9.89 9.00 3.84
C MET A 61 -10.60 8.07 4.82
N ASP A 62 -11.91 7.97 4.69
CA ASP A 62 -12.70 7.04 5.50
C ASP A 62 -12.62 5.62 4.90
N TRP A 63 -12.25 4.64 5.72
CA TRP A 63 -12.08 3.24 5.35
C TRP A 63 -13.01 2.33 6.19
N PRO A 64 -13.60 1.27 5.62
CA PRO A 64 -14.48 0.36 6.38
C PRO A 64 -13.73 -0.40 7.50
N SER A 65 -14.24 -0.36 8.74
CA SER A 65 -13.59 -1.04 9.88
C SER A 65 -13.64 -2.57 9.82
N ASP A 66 -14.58 -3.11 9.04
CA ASP A 66 -14.77 -4.54 8.80
C ASP A 66 -13.66 -5.14 7.92
N VAL A 67 -12.90 -4.30 7.21
CA VAL A 67 -11.77 -4.72 6.38
C VAL A 67 -10.50 -3.96 6.79
N PRO A 68 -9.90 -4.27 7.94
CA PRO A 68 -8.74 -3.52 8.42
C PRO A 68 -7.52 -3.73 7.52
N LEU A 69 -6.83 -2.63 7.20
CA LEU A 69 -5.54 -2.66 6.53
C LEU A 69 -4.44 -2.79 7.58
N ALA A 70 -3.72 -3.92 7.56
CA ALA A 70 -2.62 -4.18 8.47
C ALA A 70 -1.51 -3.11 8.28
N GLY A 71 -1.14 -2.44 9.38
CA GLY A 71 -0.14 -1.37 9.35
C GLY A 71 -0.64 -0.08 8.71
N SER A 72 -1.96 0.16 8.67
CA SER A 72 -2.49 1.46 8.25
C SER A 72 -2.13 2.57 9.22
N ILE A 73 -1.71 3.71 8.66
CA ILE A 73 -1.40 4.90 9.42
C ILE A 73 -2.66 5.76 9.50
N THR A 74 -3.01 6.22 10.70
CA THR A 74 -4.26 6.97 10.97
C THR A 74 -4.04 8.47 11.15
N LYS A 75 -2.78 8.89 11.34
CA LYS A 75 -2.39 10.29 11.56
C LYS A 75 -1.46 10.77 10.48
N VAL A 76 -1.73 11.96 9.95
CA VAL A 76 -0.94 12.56 8.88
C VAL A 76 0.49 12.86 9.34
N GLU A 77 0.66 13.25 10.61
CA GLU A 77 1.95 13.63 11.19
C GLU A 77 2.95 12.46 11.24
N GLU A 78 2.46 11.23 11.31
CA GLU A 78 3.30 10.02 11.32
C GLU A 78 3.93 9.73 9.94
N VAL A 79 3.36 10.31 8.89
CA VAL A 79 3.77 10.10 7.49
C VAL A 79 4.68 11.23 7.00
N ILE A 80 4.42 12.47 7.42
CA ILE A 80 5.16 13.64 6.96
C ILE A 80 6.66 13.54 7.29
N GLY A 81 7.51 13.85 6.30
CA GLY A 81 8.96 13.83 6.44
C GLY A 81 9.58 12.44 6.32
N ARG A 82 8.77 11.40 6.08
CA ARG A 82 9.28 10.05 5.78
C ARG A 82 9.51 9.87 4.29
N PRO A 83 10.59 9.18 3.88
CA PRO A 83 10.82 8.82 2.49
C PRO A 83 9.92 7.65 2.10
N LEU A 84 9.41 7.66 0.87
CA LEU A 84 8.61 6.58 0.33
C LEU A 84 9.50 5.43 -0.17
N LEU A 85 9.22 4.19 0.24
CA LEU A 85 9.99 2.99 -0.10
C LEU A 85 9.50 2.29 -1.38
N TYR A 86 8.23 2.46 -1.72
CA TYR A 86 7.58 1.88 -2.89
C TYR A 86 6.66 2.91 -3.53
N SER A 87 6.54 2.95 -4.86
CA SER A 87 5.61 3.87 -5.51
C SER A 87 4.17 3.63 -5.06
N LEU A 88 3.43 4.71 -4.84
CA LEU A 88 2.00 4.67 -4.50
C LEU A 88 1.20 5.38 -5.56
N GLY A 89 0.12 4.75 -6.01
CA GLY A 89 -0.86 5.38 -6.90
C GLY A 89 -1.75 6.37 -6.14
N PRO A 90 -2.63 7.12 -6.84
CA PRO A 90 -3.54 8.08 -6.21
C PRO A 90 -4.60 7.39 -5.34
N LYS A 91 -4.95 8.01 -4.20
CA LYS A 91 -5.94 7.51 -3.22
C LYS A 91 -5.59 6.13 -2.65
N GLN A 92 -4.32 5.77 -2.66
CA GLN A 92 -3.84 4.52 -2.09
C GLN A 92 -3.56 4.72 -0.60
N PRO A 93 -4.10 3.88 0.30
CA PRO A 93 -3.79 3.93 1.72
C PRO A 93 -2.28 3.73 1.97
N ILE A 94 -1.70 4.58 2.81
CA ILE A 94 -0.28 4.53 3.16
C ILE A 94 -0.10 3.60 4.36
N LEU A 95 0.72 2.58 4.18
CA LEU A 95 1.04 1.61 5.23
C LEU A 95 2.43 1.85 5.79
N THR A 96 2.70 1.36 7.01
CA THR A 96 4.02 1.45 7.65
C THR A 96 5.14 0.86 6.80
N ARG A 97 4.85 -0.16 5.97
CA ARG A 97 5.83 -0.78 5.06
C ARG A 97 6.17 0.07 3.84
N ASP A 98 5.31 1.03 3.50
CA ASP A 98 5.47 1.88 2.32
C ASP A 98 6.38 3.08 2.61
N VAL A 99 6.62 3.37 3.89
CA VAL A 99 7.39 4.54 4.36
C VAL A 99 8.62 4.12 5.15
N GLY A 100 9.72 4.84 4.93
CA GLY A 100 10.96 4.67 5.69
C GLY A 100 10.89 5.29 7.08
N VAL A 101 11.95 5.11 7.85
CA VAL A 101 12.11 5.77 9.15
C VAL A 101 12.23 7.29 8.93
N GLN A 102 11.67 8.07 9.84
CA GLN A 102 11.77 9.52 9.76
C GLN A 102 13.25 9.95 9.79
N GLY A 103 13.66 10.75 8.82
CA GLY A 103 15.05 11.19 8.70
C GLY A 103 16.01 10.15 8.11
N SER A 104 15.55 8.99 7.63
CA SER A 104 16.44 7.96 7.04
C SER A 104 17.03 8.32 5.67
N GLY A 105 16.77 9.53 5.18
CA GLY A 105 17.26 10.00 3.88
C GLY A 105 16.56 9.32 2.70
N ILE A 106 16.82 9.82 1.50
CA ILE A 106 16.16 9.34 0.27
C ILE A 106 16.99 8.20 -0.34
N GLY A 107 16.34 7.10 -0.69
CA GLY A 107 16.95 6.01 -1.46
C GLY A 107 17.54 4.87 -0.62
N LEU A 108 18.63 4.25 -1.11
CA LEU A 108 19.22 3.06 -0.49
C LEU A 108 19.67 3.33 0.95
N SER A 109 20.10 4.55 1.28
CA SER A 109 20.49 4.95 2.63
C SER A 109 19.37 4.78 3.66
N GLY A 110 18.12 4.97 3.25
CA GLY A 110 16.97 4.81 4.14
C GLY A 110 16.55 3.36 4.37
N LYS A 111 17.10 2.42 3.59
CA LYS A 111 16.93 0.97 3.75
C LYS A 111 18.10 0.30 4.49
N ILE A 112 19.22 1.00 4.69
CA ILE A 112 20.37 0.44 5.42
C ILE A 112 20.07 0.54 6.92
N PRO A 113 19.96 -0.59 7.65
CA PRO A 113 19.75 -0.56 9.10
C PRO A 113 20.90 0.11 9.85
N ASP A 114 20.62 0.62 11.05
CA ASP A 114 21.65 1.19 11.92
C ASP A 114 22.78 0.17 12.17
N GLY A 115 24.02 0.62 12.01
CA GLY A 115 25.21 -0.22 12.13
C GLY A 115 25.60 -1.00 10.86
N MET A 116 24.79 -0.94 9.79
CA MET A 116 25.13 -1.52 8.48
C MET A 116 25.66 -0.46 7.50
N ARG A 117 26.32 -0.90 6.44
CA ARG A 117 26.84 -0.04 5.35
C ARG A 117 26.62 -0.73 4.01
N ALA A 118 26.18 0.03 3.00
CA ALA A 118 26.13 -0.45 1.63
C ALA A 118 27.48 -0.21 0.92
N THR A 119 27.97 -1.22 0.22
CA THR A 119 29.18 -1.17 -0.62
C THR A 119 28.84 -1.62 -2.02
N ALA A 120 29.30 -0.89 -3.03
CA ALA A 120 29.16 -1.30 -4.43
C ALA A 120 30.24 -2.32 -4.81
N VAL A 121 29.84 -3.46 -5.37
CA VAL A 121 30.74 -4.48 -5.92
C VAL A 121 30.69 -4.40 -7.45
N ARG A 122 31.86 -4.25 -8.10
CA ARG A 122 31.94 -4.23 -9.56
C ARG A 122 31.70 -5.64 -10.10
N SER A 123 30.76 -5.77 -11.03
CA SER A 123 30.49 -7.01 -11.77
C SER A 123 30.86 -6.85 -13.26
N ASN A 124 31.13 -7.95 -13.95
CA ASN A 124 31.35 -8.00 -15.40
C ASN A 124 30.23 -8.80 -16.09
N GLU A 125 29.91 -8.46 -17.35
CA GLU A 125 28.77 -9.06 -18.09
C GLU A 125 28.94 -10.56 -18.38
N ILE A 126 30.17 -11.09 -18.34
CA ILE A 126 30.47 -12.48 -18.70
C ILE A 126 30.09 -13.47 -17.58
N VAL A 127 29.92 -13.01 -16.34
CA VAL A 127 29.57 -13.83 -15.16
C VAL A 127 28.11 -13.60 -14.71
N GLY A 128 27.37 -12.73 -15.42
CA GLY A 128 25.94 -12.52 -15.17
C GLY A 128 25.13 -13.72 -15.65
N VAL A 129 24.80 -14.64 -14.74
CA VAL A 129 23.93 -15.78 -15.07
C VAL A 129 22.57 -15.24 -15.52
N ALA A 130 22.29 -15.40 -16.83
CA ALA A 130 21.10 -15.14 -17.64
C ALA A 130 19.77 -14.74 -16.94
N GLY A 131 19.75 -13.66 -16.16
CA GLY A 131 18.50 -13.14 -15.55
C GLY A 131 17.93 -13.99 -14.40
N PHE A 132 18.77 -14.71 -13.65
CA PHE A 132 18.30 -15.51 -12.51
C PHE A 132 18.06 -14.74 -11.21
N LEU A 133 18.44 -13.45 -11.16
CA LEU A 133 18.24 -12.60 -9.99
C LEU A 133 17.04 -11.67 -10.23
N TYR A 134 16.10 -11.71 -9.30
CA TYR A 134 14.97 -10.78 -9.23
C TYR A 134 15.13 -9.88 -8.01
N PRO A 135 14.51 -8.69 -7.98
CA PRO A 135 14.40 -7.92 -6.75
C PRO A 135 13.81 -8.79 -5.63
N GLY A 136 14.55 -8.93 -4.53
CA GLY A 136 14.19 -9.80 -3.39
C GLY A 136 14.78 -11.20 -3.43
N SER A 137 15.55 -11.57 -4.47
CA SER A 137 16.38 -12.78 -4.45
C SER A 137 17.48 -12.66 -3.40
N HIS A 138 17.66 -13.71 -2.60
CA HIS A 138 18.77 -13.84 -1.67
C HIS A 138 19.95 -14.54 -2.33
N VAL A 139 21.18 -14.14 -1.99
CA VAL A 139 22.42 -14.67 -2.55
C VAL A 139 23.48 -14.94 -1.48
N ASP A 140 24.38 -15.87 -1.79
CA ASP A 140 25.64 -16.05 -1.07
C ASP A 140 26.76 -15.39 -1.88
N VAL A 141 27.65 -14.66 -1.21
CA VAL A 141 28.79 -14.01 -1.85
C VAL A 141 30.06 -14.75 -1.47
N LEU A 142 30.73 -15.29 -2.48
CA LEU A 142 32.00 -15.99 -2.33
C LEU A 142 33.12 -15.10 -2.86
N ALA A 143 34.20 -14.98 -2.08
CA ALA A 143 35.41 -14.27 -2.48
C ALA A 143 36.52 -15.28 -2.75
N THR A 144 37.15 -15.17 -3.91
CA THR A 144 38.33 -15.95 -4.28
C THR A 144 39.55 -15.05 -4.29
N TYR A 145 40.59 -15.43 -3.55
CA TYR A 145 41.85 -14.69 -3.48
C TYR A 145 43.05 -15.63 -3.60
N ASN A 146 44.16 -15.10 -4.12
CA ASN A 146 45.42 -15.83 -4.21
C ASN A 146 46.20 -15.66 -2.91
N ALA A 147 46.63 -16.77 -2.29
CA ALA A 147 47.49 -16.70 -1.12
C ALA A 147 48.88 -16.18 -1.52
N SER A 148 49.41 -15.22 -0.75
CA SER A 148 50.68 -14.53 -1.04
C SER A 148 51.90 -15.44 -1.14
N ASN A 149 51.79 -16.69 -0.67
CA ASN A 149 52.90 -17.65 -0.60
C ASN A 149 52.94 -18.65 -1.77
N GLY A 150 52.31 -18.34 -2.90
CA GLY A 150 52.33 -19.21 -4.09
C GLY A 150 51.49 -20.48 -3.96
N GLN A 151 50.58 -20.52 -2.98
CA GLN A 151 49.57 -21.58 -2.89
C GLN A 151 48.34 -21.25 -3.74
N SER A 152 47.65 -22.33 -4.15
CA SER A 152 46.43 -22.35 -4.94
C SER A 152 45.39 -21.33 -4.47
N ALA A 153 44.57 -20.83 -5.41
CA ALA A 153 43.47 -19.93 -5.12
C ALA A 153 42.56 -20.51 -4.02
N MET A 154 42.23 -19.67 -3.05
CA MET A 154 41.34 -20.02 -1.94
C MET A 154 40.02 -19.26 -2.10
N THR A 155 38.90 -19.96 -1.88
CA THR A 155 37.55 -19.39 -1.96
C THR A 155 36.88 -19.52 -0.60
N GLU A 156 36.32 -18.42 -0.12
CA GLU A 156 35.60 -18.35 1.15
C GLU A 156 34.26 -17.63 0.95
N THR A 157 33.24 -18.04 1.72
CA THR A 157 31.95 -17.35 1.73
C THR A 157 32.06 -16.13 2.65
N VAL A 158 31.98 -14.93 2.06
CA VAL A 158 32.12 -13.67 2.79
C VAL A 158 30.78 -13.11 3.26
N LEU A 159 29.69 -13.44 2.56
CA LEU A 159 28.32 -13.12 2.95
C LEU A 159 27.43 -14.31 2.62
N GLN A 160 26.43 -14.57 3.47
CA GLN A 160 25.49 -15.67 3.29
C GLN A 160 24.06 -15.14 3.41
N ASN A 161 23.19 -15.57 2.49
CA ASN A 161 21.76 -15.28 2.46
C ASN A 161 21.41 -13.78 2.51
N VAL A 162 22.14 -12.95 1.76
CA VAL A 162 21.93 -11.49 1.67
C VAL A 162 21.03 -11.08 0.53
#